data_AF-A0A7L3GKM7-F1
#
_entry.id   AF-A0A7L3GKM7-F1
#
_cell.length_a   1.000
_cell.length_b   1.000
_cell.length_c   1.000
_cell.angle_alpha   90.00
_cell.angle_beta   90.00
_cell.angle_gamma   90.00
#
_symmetry.space_group_name_H-M   'P 1'
#
loop_
_entity.id
_entity.type
_entity.pdbx_description
1 polymer ?
#
loop_
_entity_poly.entity_id
_entity_poly.type
_entity_poly.pdbx_seq_one_letter_code
_entity_poly.pdbx_strand_id
1 'polypeptide(L)'
;SKFISDRESRRSLTNSHLEKKKCDEYIPGTTSLGMSVFNLSNAIMGSGILGLAFALANTGILLFLLLLVSVTLLSIYSIYLLLVCSKETGCMVYEKLGEQVFGTPGKMIVFGSTSLQNVGAMLSYLFIVKNELPSALKYLIGEEESFSEWYVDERFLVVTVTFLIILPLCLLKNLGYLGYTSGFSLSCMVFFLIVVIYKKFQIPCGVSVLNATSPSLSNSSAHEHMCKPKYVIFNSKTVYALPTIAFAFVCHPSVLPIYSELKE
;
A
#
# COMPACT_ATOMS: atom_id res chain seq x y z
N SER A 1 19.30 -5.18 59.22
CA SER A 1 18.73 -6.26 58.39
C SER A 1 17.63 -5.77 57.44
N LYS A 2 16.60 -5.04 57.92
CA LYS A 2 15.49 -4.53 57.08
C LYS A 2 15.89 -3.50 55.99
N PHE A 3 16.91 -2.69 56.25
CA PHE A 3 17.37 -1.63 55.33
C PHE A 3 18.16 -2.15 54.10
N ILE A 4 18.73 -3.35 54.18
CA ILE A 4 19.47 -3.98 53.07
C ILE A 4 18.48 -4.68 52.13
N SER A 5 17.47 -5.34 52.68
CA SER A 5 16.38 -5.98 51.93
C SER A 5 15.56 -4.97 51.10
N ASP A 6 15.31 -3.77 51.63
CA ASP A 6 14.62 -2.69 50.90
C ASP A 6 15.45 -2.10 49.74
N ARG A 7 16.78 -2.19 49.84
CA ARG A 7 17.71 -1.70 48.80
C ARG A 7 17.87 -2.73 47.68
N GLU A 8 17.86 -4.02 48.00
CA GLU A 8 17.81 -5.12 47.02
C GLU A 8 16.45 -5.22 46.34
N SER A 9 15.34 -5.03 47.06
CA SER A 9 13.99 -4.99 46.49
C SER A 9 13.83 -3.83 45.51
N ARG A 10 14.34 -2.63 45.85
CA ARG A 10 14.39 -1.50 44.90
C ARG A 10 15.33 -1.72 43.72
N ARG A 11 16.48 -2.38 43.90
CA ARG A 11 17.37 -2.76 42.77
C ARG A 11 16.71 -3.78 41.84
N SER A 12 15.97 -4.73 42.40
CA SER A 12 15.19 -5.73 41.65
C SER A 12 14.04 -5.09 40.86
N LEU A 13 13.28 -4.17 41.47
CA LEU A 13 12.23 -3.39 40.80
C LEU A 13 12.75 -2.42 39.73
N THR A 14 13.97 -1.89 39.91
CA THR A 14 14.60 -1.05 38.90
C THR A 14 15.14 -1.91 37.75
N ASN A 15 15.62 -3.12 38.03
CA ASN A 15 16.03 -4.09 37.02
C ASN A 15 14.85 -4.74 36.29
N SER A 16 13.67 -4.88 36.90
CA SER A 16 12.47 -5.42 36.21
C SER A 16 11.77 -4.38 35.33
N HIS A 17 11.91 -3.09 35.64
CA HIS A 17 11.56 -2.01 34.70
C HIS A 17 12.60 -1.84 33.57
N LEU A 18 13.80 -2.40 33.77
CA LEU A 18 14.90 -2.48 32.79
C LEU A 18 15.06 -3.90 32.22
N GLU A 19 14.14 -4.83 32.50
CA GLU A 19 14.00 -6.04 31.72
C GLU A 19 13.31 -5.60 30.43
N LYS A 20 14.12 -5.18 29.44
CA LYS A 20 13.73 -5.22 28.03
C LYS A 20 12.98 -6.53 27.85
N LYS A 21 11.66 -6.43 27.64
CA LYS A 21 10.76 -7.57 27.51
C LYS A 21 11.30 -8.37 26.34
N LYS A 22 12.05 -9.43 26.64
CA LYS A 22 12.95 -10.11 25.71
C LYS A 22 12.14 -10.47 24.47
N CYS A 23 12.40 -9.81 23.35
CA CYS A 23 11.84 -10.25 22.08
C CYS A 23 12.40 -11.63 21.79
N ASP A 24 11.53 -12.52 21.28
CA ASP A 24 11.86 -13.92 21.03
C ASP A 24 13.17 -14.07 20.25
N GLU A 25 13.87 -15.17 20.49
CA GLU A 25 15.16 -15.51 19.92
C GLU A 25 15.14 -15.35 18.38
N TYR A 26 16.05 -14.54 17.85
CA TYR A 26 16.18 -14.25 16.42
C TYR A 26 16.54 -15.53 15.67
N ILE A 27 15.57 -16.10 14.94
CA ILE A 27 15.81 -17.21 14.02
C ILE A 27 16.29 -16.59 12.70
N PRO A 28 17.49 -16.94 12.20
CA PRO A 28 18.00 -16.38 10.96
C PRO A 28 17.10 -16.75 9.78
N GLY A 29 16.74 -15.75 9.00
CA GLY A 29 15.91 -15.90 7.82
C GLY A 29 16.57 -16.73 6.73
N THR A 30 15.75 -17.36 5.88
CA THR A 30 16.24 -18.20 4.75
C THR A 30 16.05 -17.53 3.39
N THR A 31 15.46 -16.34 3.36
CA THR A 31 15.07 -15.64 2.12
C THR A 31 16.26 -14.89 1.53
N SER A 32 16.44 -14.98 0.21
CA SER A 32 17.50 -14.23 -0.50
C SER A 32 17.17 -12.74 -0.61
N LEU A 33 18.21 -11.89 -0.73
CA LEU A 33 18.06 -10.44 -0.92
C LEU A 33 17.09 -10.07 -2.05
N GLY A 34 17.17 -10.74 -3.20
CA GLY A 34 16.28 -10.47 -4.33
C GLY A 34 14.81 -10.77 -4.03
N MET A 35 14.52 -11.86 -3.33
CA MET A 35 13.17 -12.23 -2.92
C MET A 35 12.61 -11.26 -1.87
N SER A 36 13.45 -10.79 -0.95
CA SER A 36 13.07 -9.74 0.01
C SER A 36 12.78 -8.40 -0.68
N VAL A 37 13.56 -8.03 -1.70
CA VAL A 37 13.30 -6.84 -2.53
C VAL A 37 11.98 -6.98 -3.28
N PHE A 38 11.67 -8.14 -3.87
CA PHE A 38 10.39 -8.36 -4.55
C PHE A 38 9.20 -8.32 -3.59
N ASN A 39 9.33 -8.92 -2.40
CA ASN A 39 8.30 -8.84 -1.36
C ASN A 39 8.07 -7.40 -0.90
N LEU A 40 9.15 -6.65 -0.67
CA LEU A 40 9.05 -5.24 -0.29
C LEU A 40 8.45 -4.38 -1.42
N SER A 41 8.83 -4.64 -2.66
CA SER A 41 8.29 -3.95 -3.83
C SER A 41 6.79 -4.19 -3.97
N ASN A 42 6.34 -5.43 -3.79
CA ASN A 42 4.92 -5.79 -3.84
C ASN A 42 4.13 -5.19 -2.65
N ALA A 43 4.76 -5.00 -1.49
CA ALA A 43 4.15 -4.31 -0.36
C ALA A 43 3.97 -2.79 -0.61
N ILE A 44 4.86 -2.18 -1.39
CA ILE A 44 4.79 -0.75 -1.77
C ILE A 44 3.87 -0.54 -2.98
N MET A 45 4.04 -1.34 -4.04
CA MET A 45 3.28 -1.26 -5.30
C MET A 45 1.90 -1.89 -5.15
N GLY A 46 1.04 -1.24 -4.36
CA GLY A 46 -0.34 -1.65 -4.17
C GLY A 46 -1.36 -0.85 -4.98
N SER A 47 -2.61 -0.90 -4.53
CA SER A 47 -3.72 -0.12 -5.08
C SER A 47 -3.50 1.41 -5.05
N GLY A 48 -2.58 1.88 -4.21
CA GLY A 48 -2.21 3.30 -4.09
C GLY A 48 -1.69 3.91 -5.40
N ILE A 49 -1.16 3.11 -6.33
CA ILE A 49 -0.65 3.60 -7.62
C ILE A 49 -1.73 4.27 -8.47
N LEU A 50 -2.99 3.79 -8.39
CA LEU A 50 -4.14 4.40 -9.07
C LEU A 50 -4.50 5.76 -8.43
N GLY A 51 -4.33 5.88 -7.11
CA GLY A 51 -4.49 7.13 -6.37
C GLY A 51 -3.44 8.18 -6.75
N LEU A 52 -2.23 7.77 -7.14
CA LEU A 52 -1.19 8.71 -7.59
C LEU A 52 -1.59 9.44 -8.88
N ALA A 53 -2.28 8.78 -9.80
CA ALA A 53 -2.81 9.42 -11.00
C ALA A 53 -3.82 10.52 -10.65
N PHE A 54 -4.72 10.25 -9.70
CA PHE A 54 -5.65 11.24 -9.15
C PHE A 54 -4.91 12.40 -8.47
N ALA A 55 -3.89 12.11 -7.66
CA ALA A 55 -3.09 13.13 -6.98
C ALA A 55 -2.39 14.05 -8.00
N LEU A 56 -1.76 13.49 -9.03
CA LEU A 56 -1.12 14.24 -10.11
C LEU A 56 -2.12 15.15 -10.85
N ALA A 57 -3.30 14.61 -11.18
CA ALA A 57 -4.34 15.35 -11.90
C ALA A 57 -4.87 16.58 -11.11
N ASN A 58 -4.85 16.53 -9.78
CA ASN A 58 -5.39 17.60 -8.90
C ASN A 58 -4.33 18.54 -8.31
N THR A 59 -3.04 18.21 -8.42
CA THR A 59 -1.93 19.05 -7.91
C THR A 59 -1.14 19.72 -9.04
N GLY A 60 -1.16 19.13 -10.24
CA GLY A 60 -0.24 19.52 -11.33
C GLY A 60 1.14 18.91 -11.13
N ILE A 61 1.94 18.91 -12.20
CA ILE A 61 3.19 18.14 -12.27
C ILE A 61 4.21 18.59 -11.22
N LEU A 62 4.44 19.89 -11.07
CA LEU A 62 5.49 20.42 -10.22
C LEU A 62 5.18 20.17 -8.73
N LEU A 63 3.95 20.47 -8.32
CA LEU A 63 3.51 20.23 -6.93
C LEU A 63 3.45 18.73 -6.62
N PHE A 64 2.96 17.91 -7.56
CA PHE A 64 2.98 16.45 -7.41
C PHE A 64 4.40 15.93 -7.18
N LEU A 65 5.37 16.33 -8.01
CA LEU A 65 6.77 15.90 -7.87
C LEU A 65 7.37 16.34 -6.54
N LEU A 66 7.11 17.58 -6.11
CA LEU A 66 7.58 18.07 -4.82
C LEU A 66 7.00 17.25 -3.66
N LEU A 67 5.69 16.99 -3.66
CA LEU A 67 5.03 16.17 -2.65
C LEU A 67 5.54 14.72 -2.66
N LEU A 68 5.71 14.13 -3.85
CA LEU A 68 6.22 12.77 -4.02
C LEU A 68 7.64 12.63 -3.48
N VAL A 69 8.55 13.54 -3.84
CA VAL A 69 9.93 13.55 -3.32
C VAL A 69 9.94 13.77 -1.81
N SER A 70 9.14 14.71 -1.30
CA SER A 70 9.04 14.97 0.15
C SER A 70 8.58 13.73 0.92
N VAL A 71 7.51 13.06 0.47
CA VAL A 71 6.98 11.85 1.12
C VAL A 71 7.96 10.69 0.99
N THR A 72 8.66 10.57 -0.14
CA THR A 72 9.70 9.55 -0.34
C THR A 72 10.85 9.73 0.65
N LEU A 73 11.39 10.95 0.78
CA LEU A 73 12.46 11.25 1.73
C LEU A 73 12.03 11.00 3.18
N LEU A 74 10.82 11.43 3.55
CA LEU A 74 10.26 11.18 4.87
C LEU A 74 10.12 9.67 5.14
N SER A 75 9.62 8.91 4.16
CA SER A 75 9.44 7.45 4.30
C SER A 75 10.78 6.74 4.44
N ILE A 76 11.78 7.08 3.62
CA ILE A 76 13.14 6.49 3.73
C ILE A 76 13.73 6.80 5.11
N TYR A 77 13.63 8.04 5.57
CA TYR A 77 14.14 8.44 6.89
C TYR A 77 13.41 7.72 8.03
N SER A 78 12.09 7.60 7.95
CA SER A 78 11.27 6.88 8.94
C SER A 78 11.60 5.38 8.97
N ILE A 79 11.79 4.74 7.81
CA ILE A 79 12.22 3.33 7.73
C ILE A 79 13.62 3.16 8.33
N TYR A 80 14.55 4.08 8.03
CA TYR A 80 15.89 4.04 8.60
C TYR A 80 15.86 4.11 10.14
N LEU A 81 15.11 5.07 10.70
CA LEU A 81 14.95 5.21 12.14
C LEU A 81 14.29 3.96 12.75
N LEU A 82 13.31 3.40 12.05
CA LEU A 82 12.64 2.17 12.47
C LEU A 82 13.60 0.98 12.57
N LEU A 83 14.45 0.79 11.56
CA LEU A 83 15.46 -0.27 11.54
C LEU A 83 16.52 -0.09 12.63
N VAL A 84 16.97 1.15 12.87
CA VAL A 84 17.89 1.47 13.98
C VAL A 84 17.25 1.11 15.33
N CYS A 85 16.00 1.53 15.56
CA CYS A 85 15.27 1.18 16.78
C CYS A 85 15.11 -0.35 16.93
N SER A 86 14.80 -1.06 15.84
CA SER A 86 14.68 -2.51 15.84
C SER A 86 16.00 -3.19 16.23
N LYS A 87 17.12 -2.72 15.68
CA LYS A 87 18.46 -3.22 16.02
C LYS A 87 18.83 -3.00 17.49
N GLU A 88 18.54 -1.81 18.03
CA GLU A 88 18.85 -1.48 19.43
C GLU A 88 17.95 -2.21 20.46
N THR A 89 16.70 -2.46 20.10
CA THR A 89 15.75 -3.18 20.95
C THR A 89 15.85 -4.70 20.81
N GLY A 90 16.38 -5.20 19.69
CA GLY A 90 16.35 -6.61 19.32
C GLY A 90 14.96 -7.11 18.93
N CYS A 91 14.02 -6.21 18.62
CA CYS A 91 12.63 -6.54 18.32
C CYS A 91 12.30 -6.34 16.84
N MET A 92 11.90 -7.41 16.15
CA MET A 92 11.48 -7.40 14.74
C MET A 92 9.96 -7.30 14.54
N VAL A 93 9.21 -7.09 15.62
CA VAL A 93 7.74 -6.95 15.58
C VAL A 93 7.35 -5.50 15.82
N TYR A 94 6.68 -4.88 14.85
CA TYR A 94 6.39 -3.45 14.84
C TYR A 94 5.62 -2.95 16.08
N GLU A 95 4.60 -3.70 16.52
CA GLU A 95 3.82 -3.37 17.72
C GLU A 95 4.63 -3.51 19.02
N LYS A 96 5.49 -4.52 19.09
CA LYS A 96 6.37 -4.75 20.23
C LYS A 96 7.45 -3.70 20.33
N LEU A 97 7.95 -3.25 19.18
CA LEU A 97 8.88 -2.14 19.11
C LEU A 97 8.24 -0.85 19.68
N GLY A 98 6.99 -0.57 19.31
CA GLY A 98 6.21 0.52 19.91
C GLY A 98 6.01 0.37 21.42
N GLU A 99 5.74 -0.87 21.89
CA GLU A 99 5.64 -1.19 23.32
C GLU A 99 6.97 -0.94 24.07
N GLN A 100 8.11 -1.26 23.48
CA GLN A 100 9.43 -1.09 24.10
C GLN A 100 9.87 0.38 24.16
N VAL A 101 9.61 1.16 23.10
CA VAL A 101 10.08 2.55 23.01
C VAL A 101 9.16 3.52 23.75
N PHE A 102 7.84 3.33 23.63
CA PHE A 102 6.84 4.28 24.13
C PHE A 102 5.88 3.66 25.16
N GLY A 103 6.11 2.42 25.58
CA GLY A 103 5.23 1.70 26.51
C GLY A 103 3.90 1.26 25.89
N THR A 104 2.94 0.91 26.75
CA THR A 104 1.58 0.52 26.35
C THR A 104 0.86 1.50 25.41
N PRO A 105 0.93 2.84 25.57
CA PRO A 105 0.27 3.74 24.61
C PRO A 105 0.88 3.65 23.21
N GLY A 106 2.21 3.48 23.10
CA GLY A 106 2.88 3.25 21.83
C GLY A 106 2.40 2.00 21.11
N LYS A 107 2.26 0.89 21.86
CA LYS A 107 1.69 -0.36 21.35
C LYS A 107 0.31 -0.15 20.74
N MET A 108 -0.58 0.55 21.46
CA MET A 108 -1.96 0.79 21.02
C MET A 108 -2.01 1.68 19.77
N ILE A 109 -1.16 2.70 19.68
CA ILE A 109 -1.07 3.58 18.51
C ILE A 109 -0.58 2.80 17.29
N VAL A 110 0.47 1.97 17.44
CA VAL A 110 1.00 1.16 16.34
C VAL A 110 -0.02 0.12 15.89
N PHE A 111 -0.65 -0.60 16.83
CA PHE A 111 -1.72 -1.55 16.52
C PHE A 111 -2.88 -0.88 15.79
N GLY A 112 -3.38 0.25 16.31
CA GLY A 112 -4.51 0.98 15.73
C GLY A 112 -4.20 1.53 14.34
N SER A 113 -3.05 2.18 14.16
CA SER A 113 -2.64 2.73 12.86
C SER A 113 -2.38 1.64 11.82
N THR A 114 -1.72 0.54 12.19
CA THR A 114 -1.47 -0.61 11.31
C THR A 114 -2.78 -1.30 10.93
N SER A 115 -3.70 -1.46 11.89
CA SER A 115 -5.03 -2.03 11.62
C SER A 115 -5.83 -1.17 10.66
N LEU A 116 -5.86 0.15 10.88
CA LEU A 116 -6.56 1.08 9.99
C LEU A 116 -5.96 1.06 8.57
N GLN A 117 -4.62 1.04 8.46
CA GLN A 117 -3.92 0.93 7.18
C GLN A 117 -4.29 -0.37 6.45
N ASN A 118 -4.27 -1.51 7.15
CA ASN A 118 -4.61 -2.81 6.56
C ASN A 118 -6.08 -2.85 6.10
N VAL A 119 -7.01 -2.34 6.90
CA VAL A 119 -8.43 -2.22 6.50
C VAL A 119 -8.57 -1.35 5.26
N GLY A 120 -7.91 -0.19 5.21
CA GLY A 120 -7.92 0.69 4.05
C GLY A 120 -7.37 0.03 2.79
N ALA A 121 -6.25 -0.70 2.90
CA ALA A 121 -5.67 -1.45 1.80
C ALA A 121 -6.62 -2.54 1.28
N MET A 122 -7.22 -3.33 2.17
CA MET A 122 -8.18 -4.38 1.78
C MET A 122 -9.41 -3.80 1.09
N LEU A 123 -9.99 -2.72 1.64
CA LEU A 123 -11.12 -2.03 1.01
C LEU A 123 -10.76 -1.48 -0.37
N SER A 124 -9.56 -0.94 -0.52
CA SER A 124 -9.07 -0.41 -1.81
C SER A 124 -8.93 -1.51 -2.85
N TYR A 125 -8.39 -2.68 -2.50
CA TYR A 125 -8.34 -3.82 -3.42
C TYR A 125 -9.72 -4.34 -3.79
N LEU A 126 -10.64 -4.48 -2.83
CA LEU A 126 -12.02 -4.89 -3.12
C LEU A 126 -12.74 -3.88 -4.04
N PHE A 127 -12.47 -2.59 -3.88
CA PHE A 127 -13.02 -1.55 -4.76
C PHE A 127 -12.49 -1.66 -6.19
N ILE A 128 -11.20 -1.95 -6.37
CA ILE A 128 -10.62 -2.22 -7.70
C ILE A 128 -11.29 -3.44 -8.33
N VAL A 129 -11.40 -4.55 -7.59
CA VAL A 129 -12.06 -5.76 -8.09
C VAL A 129 -13.50 -5.45 -8.49
N LYS A 130 -14.24 -4.70 -7.67
CA LYS A 130 -15.63 -4.34 -7.97
C LYS A 130 -15.77 -3.54 -9.27
N ASN A 131 -14.90 -2.56 -9.53
CA ASN A 131 -15.09 -1.62 -10.65
C ASN A 131 -14.38 -2.07 -11.94
N GLU A 132 -13.18 -2.64 -11.82
CA GLU A 132 -12.32 -2.92 -12.97
C GLU A 132 -12.53 -4.34 -13.52
N LEU A 133 -12.78 -5.33 -12.64
CA LEU A 133 -12.90 -6.72 -13.06
C LEU A 133 -14.12 -6.98 -13.96
N PRO A 134 -15.32 -6.42 -13.73
CA PRO A 134 -16.46 -6.59 -14.63
C PRO A 134 -16.18 -6.02 -16.03
N SER A 135 -15.54 -4.85 -16.11
CA SER A 135 -15.17 -4.21 -17.37
C SER A 135 -14.13 -5.05 -18.15
N ALA A 136 -13.13 -5.59 -17.45
CA ALA A 136 -12.16 -6.49 -18.05
C ALA A 136 -12.81 -7.80 -18.55
N LEU A 137 -13.75 -8.36 -17.78
CA LEU A 137 -14.44 -9.60 -18.13
C LEU A 137 -15.33 -9.44 -19.38
N LYS A 138 -16.08 -8.33 -19.47
CA LYS A 138 -16.85 -7.98 -20.68
C LYS A 138 -15.97 -7.95 -21.93
N TYR A 139 -14.80 -7.33 -21.82
CA TYR A 139 -13.86 -7.24 -22.93
C TYR A 139 -13.28 -8.60 -23.35
N LEU A 140 -13.03 -9.49 -22.38
CA LEU A 140 -12.48 -10.83 -22.65
C LEU A 140 -13.50 -11.82 -23.22
N ILE A 141 -14.76 -11.74 -22.78
CA ILE A 141 -15.83 -12.65 -23.22
C ILE A 141 -16.41 -12.23 -24.59
N GLY A 142 -16.26 -10.95 -24.96
CA GLY A 142 -16.85 -10.37 -26.17
C GLY A 142 -18.25 -9.83 -25.89
N GLU A 143 -18.59 -8.68 -26.47
CA GLU A 143 -19.91 -8.06 -26.35
C GLU A 143 -21.00 -8.97 -26.93
N GLU A 144 -21.59 -9.83 -26.11
CA GLU A 144 -22.91 -10.38 -26.38
C GLU A 144 -23.93 -9.61 -25.54
N GLU A 145 -24.54 -8.59 -26.17
CA GLU A 145 -25.57 -7.71 -25.58
C GLU A 145 -26.88 -8.43 -25.19
N SER A 146 -26.96 -9.76 -25.27
CA SER A 146 -28.22 -10.49 -25.20
C SER A 146 -28.62 -10.98 -23.80
N PHE A 147 -27.73 -10.99 -22.81
CA PHE A 147 -28.09 -11.44 -21.46
C PHE A 147 -27.47 -10.56 -20.36
N SER A 148 -28.31 -10.11 -19.43
CA SER A 148 -27.87 -9.50 -18.16
C SER A 148 -27.23 -10.60 -17.31
N GLU A 149 -25.99 -10.93 -17.62
CA GLU A 149 -25.30 -12.05 -17.02
C GLU A 149 -24.91 -11.73 -15.57
N TRP A 150 -25.27 -12.64 -14.66
CA TRP A 150 -24.96 -12.56 -13.23
C TRP A 150 -23.46 -12.39 -12.95
N TYR A 151 -22.60 -12.83 -13.87
CA TYR A 151 -21.14 -12.70 -13.77
C TYR A 151 -20.64 -11.28 -14.08
N VAL A 152 -21.48 -10.39 -14.60
CA VAL A 152 -21.13 -8.99 -14.90
C VAL A 152 -21.58 -8.04 -13.77
N ASP A 153 -22.51 -8.49 -12.92
CA ASP A 153 -22.97 -7.68 -11.79
C ASP A 153 -21.80 -7.45 -10.81
N GLU A 154 -21.40 -6.19 -10.67
CA GLU A 154 -20.29 -5.74 -9.83
C GLU A 154 -20.40 -6.28 -8.39
N ARG A 155 -21.61 -6.37 -7.84
CA ARG A 155 -21.87 -6.80 -6.46
C ARG A 155 -21.77 -8.31 -6.35
N PHE A 156 -22.35 -9.04 -7.29
CA PHE A 156 -22.27 -10.50 -7.29
C PHE A 156 -20.83 -10.97 -7.52
N LEU A 157 -20.13 -10.35 -8.46
CA LEU A 157 -18.76 -10.70 -8.83
C LEU A 157 -17.77 -10.39 -7.71
N VAL A 158 -17.86 -9.24 -7.03
CA VAL A 158 -16.97 -8.96 -5.88
C VAL A 158 -17.20 -9.94 -4.73
N VAL A 159 -18.46 -10.32 -4.45
CA VAL A 159 -18.78 -11.34 -3.43
C VAL A 159 -18.20 -12.69 -3.83
N THR A 160 -18.41 -13.11 -5.08
CA THR A 160 -17.93 -14.40 -5.59
C THR A 160 -16.41 -14.50 -5.54
N VAL A 161 -15.69 -13.48 -6.03
CA VAL A 161 -14.21 -13.42 -5.97
C VAL A 161 -13.73 -13.44 -4.53
N THR A 162 -14.43 -12.74 -3.62
CA THR A 162 -14.03 -12.71 -2.21
C THR A 162 -14.14 -14.09 -1.56
N PHE A 163 -15.26 -14.80 -1.75
CA PHE A 163 -15.47 -16.11 -1.12
C PHE A 163 -14.70 -17.25 -1.79
N LEU A 164 -14.58 -17.24 -3.12
CA LEU A 164 -13.96 -18.34 -3.86
C LEU A 164 -12.45 -18.21 -4.05
N ILE A 165 -11.92 -16.99 -4.01
CA ILE A 165 -10.49 -16.72 -4.28
C ILE A 165 -9.84 -16.12 -3.04
N ILE A 166 -10.27 -14.94 -2.60
CA ILE A 166 -9.58 -14.20 -1.53
C ILE A 166 -9.61 -14.98 -0.21
N LEU A 167 -10.78 -15.47 0.21
CA LEU A 167 -10.96 -16.19 1.47
C LEU A 167 -10.10 -17.47 1.58
N PRO A 168 -10.09 -18.40 0.61
CA PRO A 168 -9.23 -19.57 0.69
C PRO A 168 -7.74 -19.20 0.65
N LEU A 169 -7.36 -18.16 -0.11
CA LEU A 169 -5.99 -17.62 -0.10
C LEU A 169 -5.59 -17.09 1.29
N CYS A 170 -6.49 -16.40 1.99
CA CYS A 170 -6.26 -15.92 3.36
C CYS A 170 -6.18 -17.06 4.40
N LEU A 171 -6.77 -18.22 4.13
CA LEU A 171 -6.74 -19.39 5.01
C LEU A 171 -5.49 -20.26 4.83
N LEU A 172 -4.65 -19.97 3.82
CA LEU A 172 -3.39 -20.69 3.61
C LEU A 172 -2.38 -20.33 4.72
N LYS A 173 -2.01 -21.36 5.49
CA LYS A 173 -1.11 -21.23 6.65
C LYS A 173 0.36 -21.04 6.28
N ASN A 174 0.74 -21.31 5.03
CA ASN A 174 2.13 -21.29 4.57
C ASN A 174 2.42 -20.06 3.71
N LEU A 175 3.04 -19.04 4.33
CA LEU A 175 3.45 -17.78 3.67
C LEU A 175 4.70 -17.94 2.77
N GLY A 176 5.33 -19.12 2.73
CA GLY A 176 6.57 -19.35 1.96
C GLY A 176 6.41 -19.21 0.44
N TYR A 177 5.21 -19.44 -0.11
CA TYR A 177 4.94 -19.25 -1.55
C TYR A 177 4.81 -17.78 -1.95
N LEU A 178 4.69 -16.87 -0.99
CA LEU A 178 4.38 -15.46 -1.22
C LEU A 178 5.50 -14.73 -1.97
N GLY A 179 6.74 -15.18 -1.79
CA GLY A 179 7.91 -14.69 -2.52
C GLY A 179 7.79 -14.84 -4.04
N TYR A 180 7.40 -16.02 -4.51
CA TYR A 180 7.26 -16.29 -5.94
C TYR A 180 6.07 -15.54 -6.55
N THR A 181 4.96 -15.45 -5.81
CA THR A 181 3.78 -14.68 -6.24
C THR A 181 4.06 -13.17 -6.31
N SER A 182 4.92 -12.63 -5.42
CA SER A 182 5.35 -11.23 -5.47
C SER A 182 6.13 -10.92 -6.75
N GLY A 183 7.01 -11.82 -7.20
CA GLY A 183 7.72 -11.68 -8.47
C GLY A 183 6.78 -11.66 -9.69
N PHE A 184 5.79 -12.57 -9.71
CA PHE A 184 4.76 -12.57 -10.76
C PHE A 184 3.91 -11.29 -10.75
N SER A 185 3.46 -10.84 -9.58
CA SER A 185 2.72 -9.58 -9.40
C SER A 185 3.50 -8.39 -9.95
N LEU A 186 4.79 -8.29 -9.62
CA LEU A 186 5.66 -7.22 -10.13
C LEU A 186 5.79 -7.25 -11.65
N SER A 187 5.92 -8.44 -12.24
CA SER A 187 5.93 -8.61 -13.70
C SER A 187 4.64 -8.11 -14.35
N CYS A 188 3.48 -8.41 -13.76
CA CYS A 188 2.18 -7.92 -14.23
C CYS A 188 2.07 -6.39 -14.13
N MET A 189 2.60 -5.78 -13.05
CA MET A 189 2.63 -4.32 -12.89
C MET A 189 3.52 -3.64 -13.94
N VAL A 190 4.69 -4.21 -14.24
CA VAL A 190 5.58 -3.71 -15.31
C VAL A 190 4.90 -3.82 -16.68
N PHE A 191 4.22 -4.94 -16.96
CA PHE A 191 3.43 -5.09 -18.18
C PHE A 191 2.33 -4.04 -18.29
N PHE A 192 1.56 -3.82 -17.22
CA PHE A 192 0.53 -2.78 -17.16
C PHE A 192 1.11 -1.39 -17.45
N LEU A 193 2.26 -1.06 -16.86
CA LEU A 193 2.97 0.19 -17.11
C LEU A 193 3.33 0.35 -18.60
N ILE A 194 3.88 -0.70 -19.24
CA ILE A 194 4.22 -0.68 -20.66
C ILE A 194 2.96 -0.42 -21.51
N VAL A 195 1.85 -1.10 -21.21
CA VAL A 195 0.57 -0.91 -21.91
C VAL A 195 0.07 0.53 -21.76
N VAL A 196 0.12 1.10 -20.56
CA VAL A 196 -0.28 2.49 -20.30
C VAL A 196 0.59 3.47 -21.09
N ILE A 197 1.91 3.29 -21.09
CA ILE A 197 2.83 4.12 -21.88
C ILE A 197 2.50 4.02 -23.36
N TYR A 198 2.34 2.80 -23.89
CA TYR A 198 2.01 2.57 -25.29
C TYR A 198 0.68 3.23 -25.68
N LYS A 199 -0.38 3.02 -24.88
CA LYS A 199 -1.70 3.62 -25.12
C LYS A 199 -1.68 5.13 -25.04
N LYS A 200 -0.88 5.72 -24.15
CA LYS A 200 -0.68 7.19 -24.09
C LYS A 200 -0.14 7.75 -25.42
N PHE A 201 0.66 7.01 -26.17
CA PHE A 201 1.14 7.45 -27.49
C PHE A 201 0.14 7.19 -28.62
N GLN A 202 -0.76 6.21 -28.45
CA GLN A 202 -1.80 5.91 -29.44
C GLN A 202 -3.03 6.80 -29.34
N ILE A 203 -3.40 7.26 -28.14
CA ILE A 203 -4.64 8.02 -27.90
C ILE A 203 -4.34 9.51 -28.15
N PRO A 204 -4.82 10.11 -29.27
CA PRO A 204 -4.68 11.53 -29.48
C PRO A 204 -5.52 12.30 -28.47
N CYS A 205 -4.99 13.44 -28.03
CA CYS A 205 -5.72 14.34 -27.16
C CYS A 205 -6.89 14.99 -27.93
N GLY A 206 -8.11 14.50 -27.67
CA GLY A 206 -9.31 14.90 -28.40
C GLY A 206 -10.30 13.78 -28.75
N VAL A 207 -10.12 12.54 -28.24
CA VAL A 207 -11.11 11.48 -28.46
C VAL A 207 -12.38 11.81 -27.68
N SER A 208 -13.42 12.20 -28.42
CA SER A 208 -14.81 12.22 -27.99
C SER A 208 -15.11 10.91 -27.25
N VAL A 209 -15.58 10.99 -26.01
CA VAL A 209 -16.32 9.89 -25.40
C VAL A 209 -17.60 9.77 -26.23
N LEU A 210 -17.53 9.02 -27.33
CA LEU A 210 -18.68 8.74 -28.17
C LEU A 210 -19.43 7.60 -27.48
N ASN A 211 -20.18 7.95 -26.43
CA ASN A 211 -21.33 7.17 -25.99
C ASN A 211 -22.35 8.08 -25.27
N ALA A 212 -23.49 8.22 -25.95
CA ALA A 212 -24.81 8.68 -25.50
C ALA A 212 -25.02 10.15 -25.08
N THR A 213 -25.63 10.89 -26.01
CA THR A 213 -26.62 11.97 -25.79
C THR A 213 -26.19 13.20 -24.98
N SER A 214 -25.51 14.14 -25.65
CA SER A 214 -25.84 15.57 -25.50
C SER A 214 -25.34 16.35 -26.73
N PRO A 215 -26.24 17.01 -27.48
CA PRO A 215 -25.82 17.89 -28.56
C PRO A 215 -25.30 19.21 -27.98
N SER A 216 -24.27 19.75 -28.64
CA SER A 216 -23.84 21.14 -28.60
C SER A 216 -23.44 21.74 -27.24
N LEU A 217 -22.14 21.75 -26.95
CA LEU A 217 -21.44 23.02 -26.77
C LEU A 217 -19.99 22.90 -27.26
N SER A 218 -19.80 23.33 -28.50
CA SER A 218 -18.51 23.64 -29.10
C SER A 218 -17.84 24.78 -28.32
N ASN A 219 -17.07 24.43 -27.28
CA ASN A 219 -16.03 25.29 -26.74
C ASN A 219 -14.69 24.57 -26.92
N SER A 220 -14.15 24.68 -28.14
CA SER A 220 -12.87 24.10 -28.56
C SER A 220 -11.70 24.53 -27.66
N SER A 221 -11.83 25.65 -26.95
CA SER A 221 -10.85 26.17 -25.98
C SER A 221 -10.83 25.42 -24.64
N ALA A 222 -11.94 24.81 -24.22
CA ALA A 222 -12.00 24.06 -22.95
C ALA A 222 -11.37 22.66 -23.09
N HIS A 223 -11.54 22.02 -24.25
CA HIS A 223 -10.96 20.70 -24.54
C HIS A 223 -9.44 20.76 -24.75
N GLU A 224 -8.91 21.81 -25.37
CA GLU A 224 -7.46 22.00 -25.53
C GLU A 224 -6.74 22.18 -24.17
N HIS A 225 -7.47 22.68 -23.16
CA HIS A 225 -6.96 22.93 -21.80
C HIS A 225 -6.90 21.68 -20.90
N MET A 226 -7.65 20.61 -21.22
CA MET A 226 -7.62 19.35 -20.46
C MET A 226 -6.40 18.47 -20.81
N CYS A 227 -5.87 18.68 -22.01
CA CYS A 227 -4.81 17.87 -22.59
C CYS A 227 -3.41 18.49 -22.47
N LYS A 228 -3.33 19.72 -21.96
CA LYS A 228 -2.07 20.39 -21.67
C LYS A 228 -1.68 20.15 -20.22
N PRO A 229 -0.44 19.68 -19.95
CA PRO A 229 0.02 19.49 -18.60
C PRO A 229 0.03 20.83 -17.85
N LYS A 230 -0.68 20.89 -16.73
CA LYS A 230 -0.61 22.04 -15.83
C LYS A 230 0.50 21.81 -14.81
N TYR A 231 1.36 22.80 -14.64
CA TYR A 231 2.49 22.70 -13.72
C TYR A 231 2.04 22.76 -12.26
N VAL A 232 1.10 23.64 -11.93
CA VAL A 232 0.57 23.79 -10.57
C VAL A 232 -0.94 23.99 -10.64
N ILE A 233 -1.66 23.22 -9.83
CA ILE A 233 -3.11 23.32 -9.65
C ILE A 233 -3.38 23.36 -8.15
N PHE A 234 -4.06 24.41 -7.70
CA PHE A 234 -4.62 24.49 -6.36
C PHE A 234 -6.14 24.45 -6.45
N ASN A 235 -6.73 23.39 -5.91
CA ASN A 235 -8.15 23.18 -5.79
C ASN A 235 -8.45 22.64 -4.38
N SER A 236 -9.72 22.66 -3.95
CA SER A 236 -10.15 22.02 -2.69
C SER A 236 -9.76 20.54 -2.63
N LYS A 237 -9.71 19.87 -3.79
CA LYS A 237 -9.31 18.46 -3.92
C LYS A 237 -7.81 18.21 -3.74
N THR A 238 -6.96 19.24 -3.88
CA THR A 238 -5.50 19.14 -3.71
C THR A 238 -5.14 18.70 -2.29
N VAL A 239 -5.97 19.01 -1.29
CA VAL A 239 -5.76 18.59 0.11
C VAL A 239 -5.76 17.06 0.28
N TYR A 240 -6.45 16.33 -0.60
CA TYR A 240 -6.50 14.87 -0.57
C TYR A 240 -5.28 14.22 -1.23
N ALA A 241 -4.49 14.98 -2.01
CA ALA A 241 -3.32 14.42 -2.69
C ALA A 241 -2.23 13.98 -1.70
N LEU A 242 -1.97 14.76 -0.64
CA LEU A 242 -0.98 14.42 0.37
C LEU A 242 -1.28 13.09 1.08
N PRO A 243 -2.48 12.86 1.67
CA PRO A 243 -2.80 11.56 2.27
C PRO A 243 -2.84 10.43 1.24
N THR A 244 -3.25 10.68 -0.02
CA THR A 244 -3.18 9.65 -1.07
C THR A 244 -1.75 9.23 -1.40
N ILE A 245 -0.83 10.18 -1.54
CA ILE A 245 0.60 9.89 -1.76
C ILE A 245 1.18 9.21 -0.51
N ALA A 246 0.89 9.71 0.69
CA ALA A 246 1.36 9.08 1.92
C ALA A 246 0.90 7.62 2.01
N PHE A 247 -0.38 7.34 1.78
CA PHE A 247 -0.93 5.98 1.78
C PHE A 247 -0.23 5.06 0.77
N ALA A 248 0.11 5.57 -0.41
CA ALA A 248 0.80 4.79 -1.45
C ALA A 248 2.25 4.42 -1.08
N PHE A 249 2.90 5.17 -0.18
CA PHE A 249 4.30 4.95 0.23
C PHE A 249 4.42 4.29 1.61
N VAL A 250 3.30 4.00 2.29
CA VAL A 250 3.31 3.33 3.60
C VAL A 250 3.65 1.84 3.42
N CYS A 251 4.88 1.48 3.78
CA CYS A 251 5.32 0.08 3.87
C CYS A 251 5.94 -0.29 5.23
N HIS A 252 6.05 0.69 6.14
CA HIS A 252 6.72 0.55 7.45
C HIS A 252 6.34 -0.71 8.25
N PRO A 253 5.05 -1.10 8.37
CA PRO A 253 4.68 -2.29 9.13
C PRO A 253 5.19 -3.60 8.50
N SER A 254 5.42 -3.62 7.19
CA SER A 254 5.87 -4.79 6.43
C SER A 254 7.39 -4.90 6.36
N VAL A 255 8.13 -3.80 6.60
CA VAL A 255 9.60 -3.80 6.51
C VAL A 255 10.24 -4.71 7.55
N LEU A 256 9.80 -4.66 8.81
CA LEU A 256 10.44 -5.45 9.89
C LEU A 256 10.30 -6.97 9.69
N PRO A 257 9.10 -7.52 9.37
CA PRO A 257 8.98 -8.94 9.05
C PRO A 257 9.78 -9.37 7.83
N ILE A 258 9.86 -8.53 6.78
CA ILE A 258 10.68 -8.83 5.59
C ILE A 258 12.17 -8.83 5.93
N TYR A 259 12.60 -7.89 6.78
CA TYR A 259 13.97 -7.78 7.24
C TYR A 259 14.39 -8.97 8.13
N SER A 260 13.50 -9.49 8.98
CA SER A 260 13.81 -10.67 9.80
C SER A 260 13.97 -11.95 8.98
N GLU A 261 13.26 -12.07 7.86
CA GLU A 261 13.33 -13.24 6.96
C GLU A 261 14.54 -13.22 6.02
N LEU A 262 15.29 -12.10 5.99
CA LEU A 262 16.47 -11.97 5.16
C LEU A 262 17.62 -12.82 5.71
N LYS A 263 18.20 -13.63 4.84
CA LYS A 263 19.43 -14.39 5.13
C LYS A 263 20.64 -13.45 5.15
N GLU A 264 21.40 -13.49 6.25
CA GLU A 264 22.71 -12.80 6.37
C GLU A 264 23.75 -13.33 5.37
#